data_AF-A0A534YIT9-F1
#
_entry.id   AF-A0A534YIT9-F1
#
_cell.length_a   1.000
_cell.length_b   1.000
_cell.length_c   1.000
_cell.angle_alpha   90.00
_cell.angle_beta   90.00
_cell.angle_gamma   90.00
#
_symmetry.space_group_name_H-M   'P 1'
#
loop_
_entity.id
_entity.type
_entity.pdbx_description
1 polymer ?
#
loop_
_entity_poly.entity_id
_entity_poly.type
_entity_poly.pdbx_seq_one_letter_code
_entity_poly.pdbx_strand_id
1 'polypeptide(L)'
;MSALKKNLAAALLLASLAGCGQQLVEFGNNKAGTPGAGVPSVSSTDPTDTATGIAVTRTVNATFSEPMDAATITASTFTLKQGTTAIAGTVTYAGLTATFTPAADLSSNLFTATISTGAKSSASGTALAADHVWTFTTISIPPVPLAINLGRAASFGLASRAGLTSTGVTVVNGDVALSPLATCTDATGGPGASSRTCLVKTYASGTGMTVNGSIFWAGDPFDNGQTANNVTNDLNVAWNEGSTKVDTQGAIAANELGGKTFIAGVYHNANLGLAAGLSATLDAQNNANAVFIFKVDSDLIDSGTLLLRGKILLVNGAQARNVWFVAGRDVTIGSGTSWNGNILAGRTATIKDGSTVNGRVLAGAAGAGAITLTGAATPSVTTVTVPR
;
A
#
# COMPACT_ATOMS: atom_id res chain seq x y z
N MET A 1 -4.39 5.23 -80.86
CA MET A 1 -4.28 3.89 -81.51
C MET A 1 -5.30 2.95 -80.86
N SER A 2 -5.77 1.91 -81.57
CA SER A 2 -6.66 0.81 -81.13
C SER A 2 -7.80 1.16 -80.16
N ALA A 3 -9.06 1.26 -80.58
CA ALA A 3 -9.94 0.13 -80.94
C ALA A 3 -10.05 -0.94 -79.82
N LEU A 4 -11.19 -1.17 -79.13
CA LEU A 4 -12.60 -1.42 -79.53
C LEU A 4 -12.92 -2.91 -79.78
N LYS A 5 -13.70 -3.52 -78.86
CA LYS A 5 -14.79 -4.53 -79.07
C LYS A 5 -15.34 -5.01 -77.69
N LYS A 6 -16.66 -4.88 -77.42
CA LYS A 6 -17.74 -5.91 -77.50
C LYS A 6 -17.73 -6.93 -76.34
N ASN A 7 -18.83 -7.48 -75.80
CA ASN A 7 -20.29 -7.58 -76.12
C ASN A 7 -21.03 -7.94 -74.78
N LEU A 8 -22.36 -8.02 -74.54
CA LEU A 8 -23.65 -7.62 -75.16
C LEU A 8 -24.74 -7.92 -74.06
N ALA A 9 -25.39 -6.95 -73.41
CA ALA A 9 -26.62 -6.21 -73.75
C ALA A 9 -27.94 -7.03 -73.85
N ALA A 10 -28.92 -6.72 -72.96
CA ALA A 10 -30.39 -6.82 -73.09
C ALA A 10 -31.03 -6.27 -71.78
N ALA A 11 -31.96 -5.30 -71.67
CA ALA A 11 -32.84 -4.54 -72.57
C ALA A 11 -34.26 -5.09 -72.86
N LEU A 12 -35.24 -4.64 -72.07
CA LEU A 12 -36.67 -4.44 -72.39
C LEU A 12 -37.28 -3.60 -71.22
N LEU A 13 -37.70 -2.33 -71.34
CA LEU A 13 -38.65 -1.62 -72.23
C LEU A 13 -40.11 -1.70 -71.73
N LEU A 14 -40.73 -0.52 -71.54
CA LEU A 14 -42.10 -0.34 -71.04
C LEU A 14 -43.15 -0.71 -72.09
N ALA A 15 -44.30 -1.22 -71.64
CA ALA A 15 -45.56 -1.16 -72.36
C ALA A 15 -46.72 -0.95 -71.37
N SER A 16 -47.50 0.12 -71.57
CA SER A 16 -48.70 0.44 -70.79
C SER A 16 -49.95 -0.09 -71.51
N LEU A 17 -50.86 -0.75 -70.79
CA LEU A 17 -52.21 -1.07 -71.29
C LEU A 17 -53.26 -0.63 -70.26
N ALA A 18 -54.40 -0.15 -70.74
CA ALA A 18 -55.47 0.40 -69.90
C ALA A 18 -56.52 -0.67 -69.53
N GLY A 19 -57.20 -0.50 -68.38
CA GLY A 19 -58.30 -1.35 -67.95
C GLY A 19 -59.03 -0.76 -66.73
N CYS A 20 -60.37 -0.84 -66.76
CA CYS A 20 -61.34 -0.30 -65.81
C CYS A 20 -60.92 -0.30 -64.32
N GLY A 21 -61.20 0.79 -63.60
CA GLY A 21 -61.11 0.83 -62.15
C GLY A 21 -62.42 0.44 -61.45
N GLN A 22 -62.32 -0.01 -60.20
CA GLN A 22 -63.31 0.20 -59.14
C GLN A 22 -62.68 -0.11 -57.76
N GLN A 23 -63.16 0.60 -56.74
CA GLN A 23 -63.14 0.23 -55.31
C GLN A 23 -61.78 0.06 -54.57
N LEU A 24 -61.71 0.65 -53.38
CA LEU A 24 -60.60 0.51 -52.42
C LEU A 24 -60.56 -0.90 -51.83
N VAL A 25 -59.37 -1.51 -51.80
CA VAL A 25 -59.04 -2.62 -50.91
C VAL A 25 -57.78 -2.22 -50.14
N GLU A 26 -57.94 -2.02 -48.83
CA GLU A 26 -56.85 -1.68 -47.92
C GLU A 26 -56.04 -2.95 -47.64
N PHE A 27 -54.93 -3.16 -48.35
CA PHE A 27 -54.03 -4.28 -48.09
C PHE A 27 -53.42 -4.10 -46.71
N GLY A 28 -53.86 -4.95 -45.78
CA GLY A 28 -53.67 -4.75 -44.34
C GLY A 28 -52.22 -4.54 -43.92
N ASN A 29 -52.05 -3.74 -42.87
CA ASN A 29 -50.75 -3.43 -42.29
C ASN A 29 -50.02 -4.71 -41.86
N ASN A 30 -49.08 -5.18 -42.69
CA ASN A 30 -47.99 -6.07 -42.30
C ASN A 30 -47.03 -5.32 -41.38
N LYS A 31 -47.52 -4.96 -40.19
CA LYS A 31 -46.68 -4.58 -39.05
C LYS A 31 -45.82 -5.79 -38.76
N ALA A 32 -44.55 -5.74 -39.18
CA ALA A 32 -43.57 -6.76 -38.84
C ALA A 32 -43.63 -7.00 -37.34
N GLY A 33 -43.79 -8.26 -36.94
CA GLY A 33 -43.83 -8.63 -35.53
C GLY A 33 -42.59 -8.09 -34.84
N THR A 34 -42.77 -7.17 -33.90
CA THR A 34 -41.68 -6.71 -33.05
C THR A 34 -41.01 -7.94 -32.44
N PRO A 35 -39.66 -8.08 -32.52
CA PRO A 35 -38.95 -9.20 -31.92
C PRO A 35 -39.46 -9.44 -30.50
N GLY A 36 -39.83 -10.69 -30.21
CA GLY A 36 -40.59 -11.02 -29.01
C GLY A 36 -39.87 -10.54 -27.76
N ALA A 37 -40.40 -9.49 -27.13
CA ALA A 37 -39.83 -8.92 -25.92
C ALA A 37 -39.84 -9.99 -24.82
N GLY A 38 -38.71 -10.12 -24.13
CA GLY A 38 -38.55 -11.10 -23.08
C GLY A 38 -39.38 -10.76 -21.84
N VAL A 39 -39.32 -11.67 -20.88
CA VAL A 39 -39.38 -11.25 -19.49
C VAL A 39 -37.94 -10.83 -19.13
N PRO A 40 -37.70 -9.56 -18.74
CA PRO A 40 -36.34 -9.11 -18.44
C PRO A 40 -35.75 -9.88 -17.26
N SER A 41 -34.42 -10.01 -17.25
CA SER A 41 -33.65 -10.59 -16.16
C SER A 41 -32.38 -9.80 -15.89
N VAL A 42 -31.79 -9.98 -14.69
CA VAL A 42 -30.44 -9.50 -14.39
C VAL A 42 -29.45 -10.56 -14.92
N SER A 43 -28.58 -10.17 -15.84
CA SER A 43 -27.60 -11.03 -16.49
C SER A 43 -26.28 -11.11 -15.72
N SER A 44 -25.92 -10.07 -14.96
CA SER A 44 -24.73 -10.04 -14.11
C SER A 44 -24.81 -8.92 -13.05
N THR A 45 -24.05 -9.09 -11.97
CA THR A 45 -23.91 -8.11 -10.87
C THR A 45 -22.43 -7.85 -10.55
N ASP A 46 -22.12 -6.62 -10.09
CA ASP A 46 -20.82 -6.26 -9.51
C ASP A 46 -21.06 -5.40 -8.24
N PRO A 47 -20.75 -5.87 -7.03
CA PRO A 47 -20.18 -7.18 -6.72
C PRO A 47 -21.05 -8.35 -7.18
N THR A 48 -20.40 -9.45 -7.60
CA THR A 48 -21.08 -10.72 -7.91
C THR A 48 -21.69 -11.32 -6.64
N ASP A 49 -22.71 -12.18 -6.78
CA ASP A 49 -23.30 -12.84 -5.61
C ASP A 49 -22.26 -13.64 -4.79
N THR A 50 -22.41 -13.61 -3.47
CA THR A 50 -21.51 -14.15 -2.44
C THR A 50 -20.07 -13.60 -2.45
N ALA A 51 -19.77 -12.55 -3.22
CA ALA A 51 -18.43 -11.97 -3.26
C ALA A 51 -17.97 -11.46 -1.87
N THR A 52 -16.69 -11.64 -1.55
CA THR A 52 -16.08 -11.19 -0.29
C THR A 52 -14.86 -10.32 -0.56
N GLY A 53 -14.46 -9.51 0.43
CA GLY A 53 -13.31 -8.60 0.29
C GLY A 53 -13.62 -7.33 -0.50
N ILE A 54 -14.90 -6.97 -0.67
CA ILE A 54 -15.31 -5.78 -1.42
C ILE A 54 -14.92 -4.51 -0.65
N ALA A 55 -14.29 -3.54 -1.32
CA ALA A 55 -13.96 -2.26 -0.70
C ALA A 55 -15.23 -1.49 -0.32
N VAL A 56 -15.27 -0.92 0.89
CA VAL A 56 -16.39 -0.14 1.43
C VAL A 56 -16.83 1.06 0.57
N THR A 57 -15.97 1.54 -0.32
CA THR A 57 -16.20 2.66 -1.25
C THR A 57 -16.85 2.25 -2.59
N ARG A 58 -17.19 0.97 -2.79
CA ARG A 58 -17.72 0.48 -4.08
C ARG A 58 -19.19 0.82 -4.29
N THR A 59 -19.50 1.18 -5.54
CA THR A 59 -20.86 1.14 -6.08
C THR A 59 -21.32 -0.30 -6.28
N VAL A 60 -22.64 -0.50 -6.40
CA VAL A 60 -23.28 -1.79 -6.60
C VAL A 60 -24.04 -1.75 -7.92
N ASN A 61 -23.76 -2.68 -8.82
CA ASN A 61 -24.22 -2.68 -10.21
C ASN A 61 -25.06 -3.93 -10.52
N ALA A 62 -26.08 -3.76 -11.35
CA ALA A 62 -26.84 -4.85 -11.96
C ALA A 62 -27.01 -4.57 -13.47
N THR A 63 -26.64 -5.52 -14.32
CA THR A 63 -26.80 -5.42 -15.78
C THR A 63 -27.96 -6.31 -16.21
N PHE A 64 -28.80 -5.83 -17.12
CA PHE A 64 -30.00 -6.53 -17.57
C PHE A 64 -29.83 -7.24 -18.91
N SER A 65 -30.71 -8.21 -19.19
CA SER A 65 -30.80 -8.93 -20.47
C SER A 65 -31.25 -8.06 -21.64
N GLU A 66 -31.97 -6.98 -21.37
CA GLU A 66 -32.58 -6.08 -22.36
C GLU A 66 -32.70 -4.64 -21.79
N PRO A 67 -32.95 -3.62 -22.63
CA PRO A 67 -33.14 -2.24 -22.16
C PRO A 67 -34.36 -2.10 -21.24
N MET A 68 -34.15 -1.56 -20.05
CA MET A 68 -35.18 -1.31 -19.05
C MET A 68 -35.74 0.12 -19.18
N ASP A 69 -36.98 0.33 -18.76
CA ASP A 69 -37.55 1.67 -18.62
C ASP A 69 -36.85 2.37 -17.45
N ALA A 70 -36.04 3.39 -17.77
CA ALA A 70 -35.29 4.17 -16.80
C ALA A 70 -36.16 4.82 -15.71
N ALA A 71 -37.43 5.13 -16.00
CA ALA A 71 -38.37 5.66 -14.99
C ALA A 71 -38.75 4.61 -13.93
N THR A 72 -38.51 3.32 -14.20
CA THR A 72 -38.75 2.21 -13.26
C THR A 72 -37.50 1.78 -12.50
N ILE A 73 -36.32 2.32 -12.82
CA ILE A 73 -35.05 2.01 -12.16
C ILE A 73 -34.71 3.14 -11.17
N THR A 74 -35.13 2.99 -9.91
CA THR A 74 -35.07 4.04 -8.89
C THR A 74 -34.68 3.47 -7.52
N ALA A 75 -34.50 4.32 -6.50
CA ALA A 75 -34.19 3.89 -5.14
C ALA A 75 -35.30 3.08 -4.43
N SER A 76 -36.49 2.92 -5.03
CA SER A 76 -37.52 1.98 -4.54
C SER A 76 -37.50 0.61 -5.22
N THR A 77 -36.83 0.49 -6.38
CA THR A 77 -36.73 -0.74 -7.16
C THR A 77 -35.33 -1.34 -7.18
N PHE A 78 -34.27 -0.54 -6.99
CA PHE A 78 -32.93 -1.00 -6.66
C PHE A 78 -32.60 -0.56 -5.23
N THR A 79 -32.52 -1.52 -4.30
CA THR A 79 -32.23 -1.26 -2.88
C THR A 79 -30.98 -2.01 -2.40
N LEU A 80 -30.34 -1.47 -1.37
CA LEU A 80 -29.21 -2.06 -0.66
C LEU A 80 -29.49 -2.05 0.85
N LYS A 81 -29.20 -3.16 1.54
CA LYS A 81 -29.45 -3.32 2.97
C LYS A 81 -28.27 -3.94 3.71
N GLN A 82 -28.08 -3.54 4.97
CA GLN A 82 -27.25 -4.23 5.96
C GLN A 82 -28.19 -4.93 6.94
N GLY A 83 -28.43 -6.23 6.74
CA GLY A 83 -29.50 -6.95 7.43
C GLY A 83 -30.88 -6.35 7.14
N THR A 84 -31.56 -5.84 8.16
CA THR A 84 -32.86 -5.14 8.01
C THR A 84 -32.71 -3.64 7.69
N THR A 85 -31.56 -3.04 7.97
CA THR A 85 -31.33 -1.59 7.80
C THR A 85 -31.12 -1.24 6.33
N ALA A 86 -31.91 -0.31 5.79
CA ALA A 86 -31.70 0.21 4.44
C ALA A 86 -30.49 1.15 4.40
N ILE A 87 -29.65 1.01 3.37
CA ILE A 87 -28.55 1.91 3.08
C ILE A 87 -29.06 3.03 2.17
N ALA A 88 -28.77 4.28 2.52
CA ALA A 88 -29.09 5.42 1.67
C ALA A 88 -28.12 5.50 0.48
N GLY A 89 -28.63 5.87 -0.69
CA GLY A 89 -27.84 5.99 -1.91
C GLY A 89 -28.65 6.56 -3.08
N THR A 90 -27.97 6.86 -4.18
CA THR A 90 -28.59 7.25 -5.45
C THR A 90 -28.62 6.06 -6.41
N VAL A 91 -29.62 6.03 -7.29
CA VAL A 91 -29.74 5.01 -8.35
C VAL A 91 -29.68 5.72 -9.70
N THR A 92 -28.88 5.18 -10.62
CA THR A 92 -28.77 5.64 -12.00
C THR A 92 -28.90 4.45 -12.96
N TYR A 93 -29.27 4.72 -14.21
CA TYR A 93 -29.38 3.71 -15.27
C TYR A 93 -28.76 4.22 -16.57
N ALA A 94 -27.90 3.43 -17.19
CA ALA A 94 -27.25 3.76 -18.45
C ALA A 94 -26.96 2.50 -19.29
N GLY A 95 -27.29 2.55 -20.58
CA GLY A 95 -27.11 1.41 -21.49
C GLY A 95 -27.99 0.22 -21.09
N LEU A 96 -27.38 -0.79 -20.45
CA LEU A 96 -28.06 -1.95 -19.87
C LEU A 96 -27.84 -2.09 -18.36
N THR A 97 -27.15 -1.14 -17.71
CA THR A 97 -26.67 -1.29 -16.32
C THR A 97 -27.33 -0.26 -15.41
N ALA A 98 -27.89 -0.74 -14.30
CA ALA A 98 -28.25 0.08 -13.15
C ALA A 98 -27.09 0.12 -12.15
N THR A 99 -26.85 1.30 -11.57
CA THR A 99 -25.81 1.53 -10.56
C THR A 99 -26.44 2.20 -9.34
N PHE A 100 -26.34 1.51 -8.20
CA PHE A 100 -26.60 2.05 -6.88
C PHE A 100 -25.28 2.59 -6.31
N THR A 101 -25.28 3.88 -5.95
CA THR A 101 -24.14 4.55 -5.31
C THR A 101 -24.51 4.88 -3.86
N PRO A 102 -23.88 4.22 -2.86
CA PRO A 102 -24.10 4.56 -1.46
C PRO A 102 -23.81 6.04 -1.17
N ALA A 103 -24.62 6.66 -0.31
CA ALA A 103 -24.49 8.08 0.06
C ALA A 103 -23.34 8.35 1.05
N ALA A 104 -22.79 7.29 1.64
CA ALA A 104 -21.60 7.27 2.48
C ALA A 104 -20.92 5.89 2.33
N ASP A 105 -19.64 5.79 2.68
CA ASP A 105 -18.90 4.53 2.67
C ASP A 105 -19.61 3.46 3.51
N LEU A 106 -19.64 2.23 3.00
CA LEU A 106 -20.29 1.11 3.66
C LEU A 106 -19.55 0.74 4.96
N SER A 107 -20.25 0.18 5.94
CA SER A 107 -19.59 -0.49 7.06
C SER A 107 -18.92 -1.79 6.59
N SER A 108 -18.00 -2.37 7.37
CA SER A 108 -17.44 -3.70 7.10
C SER A 108 -18.46 -4.76 7.52
N ASN A 109 -19.23 -5.31 6.56
CA ASN A 109 -20.36 -6.19 6.88
C ASN A 109 -20.85 -7.03 5.68
N LEU A 110 -21.86 -7.87 5.92
CA LEU A 110 -22.65 -8.50 4.87
C LEU A 110 -23.75 -7.53 4.40
N PHE A 111 -23.85 -7.33 3.09
CA PHE A 111 -24.88 -6.53 2.44
C PHE A 111 -25.73 -7.39 1.51
N THR A 112 -27.01 -7.07 1.45
CA THR A 112 -27.98 -7.64 0.52
C THR A 112 -28.45 -6.55 -0.44
N ALA A 113 -28.26 -6.78 -1.74
CA ALA A 113 -28.77 -5.94 -2.80
C ALA A 113 -30.00 -6.60 -3.44
N THR A 114 -30.92 -5.79 -3.97
CA THR A 114 -32.16 -6.29 -4.57
C THR A 114 -32.63 -5.38 -5.71
N ILE A 115 -32.87 -5.96 -6.89
CA ILE A 115 -33.74 -5.37 -7.92
C ILE A 115 -35.13 -5.99 -7.77
N SER A 116 -36.16 -5.19 -7.56
CA SER A 116 -37.53 -5.70 -7.39
C SER A 116 -38.30 -5.81 -8.70
N THR A 117 -39.38 -6.59 -8.67
CA THR A 117 -40.45 -6.70 -9.69
C THR A 117 -41.09 -5.36 -10.10
N GLY A 118 -40.75 -4.23 -9.46
CA GLY A 118 -41.11 -2.90 -9.96
C GLY A 118 -40.35 -2.47 -11.22
N ALA A 119 -39.16 -3.04 -11.49
CA ALA A 119 -38.36 -2.76 -12.68
C ALA A 119 -38.93 -3.44 -13.94
N LYS A 120 -39.02 -2.71 -15.06
CA LYS A 120 -39.69 -3.16 -16.30
C LYS A 120 -38.83 -2.96 -17.55
N SER A 121 -39.05 -3.82 -18.56
CA SER A 121 -38.51 -3.65 -19.91
C SER A 121 -39.05 -2.38 -20.58
N SER A 122 -38.19 -1.62 -21.26
CA SER A 122 -38.57 -0.46 -22.08
C SER A 122 -39.31 -0.86 -23.37
N ALA A 123 -39.22 -2.12 -23.79
CA ALA A 123 -39.80 -2.58 -25.05
C ALA A 123 -41.23 -3.10 -24.89
N SER A 124 -41.55 -3.69 -23.74
CA SER A 124 -42.85 -4.33 -23.45
C SER A 124 -43.60 -3.76 -22.25
N GLY A 125 -42.92 -3.08 -21.33
CA GLY A 125 -43.47 -2.78 -20.00
C GLY A 125 -43.60 -4.00 -19.09
N THR A 126 -43.10 -5.17 -19.51
CA THR A 126 -43.08 -6.40 -18.71
C THR A 126 -42.10 -6.25 -17.55
N ALA A 127 -42.53 -6.60 -16.34
CA ALA A 127 -41.71 -6.61 -15.13
C ALA A 127 -40.69 -7.77 -15.10
N LEU A 128 -39.69 -7.69 -14.22
CA LEU A 128 -38.95 -8.88 -13.80
C LEU A 128 -39.92 -9.97 -13.27
N ALA A 129 -39.61 -11.24 -13.50
CA ALA A 129 -40.45 -12.36 -13.04
C ALA A 129 -40.52 -12.49 -11.51
N ALA A 130 -39.45 -12.10 -10.83
CA ALA A 130 -39.28 -12.13 -9.38
C ALA A 130 -38.22 -11.09 -8.98
N ASP A 131 -38.15 -10.77 -7.69
CA ASP A 131 -37.10 -9.91 -7.15
C ASP A 131 -35.73 -10.62 -7.29
N HIS A 132 -34.76 -9.96 -7.94
CA HIS A 132 -33.39 -10.46 -8.06
C HIS A 132 -32.58 -10.01 -6.85
N VAL A 133 -32.23 -10.95 -5.97
CA VAL A 133 -31.53 -10.71 -4.70
C VAL A 133 -30.14 -11.32 -4.77
N TRP A 134 -29.13 -10.59 -4.32
CA TRP A 134 -27.77 -11.10 -4.16
C TRP A 134 -27.08 -10.48 -2.94
N THR A 135 -25.96 -11.08 -2.55
CA THR A 135 -25.21 -10.72 -1.34
C THR A 135 -23.74 -10.47 -1.62
N PHE A 136 -23.11 -9.63 -0.82
CA PHE A 136 -21.66 -9.48 -0.80
C PHE A 136 -21.16 -9.01 0.58
N THR A 137 -19.94 -9.40 0.93
CA THR A 137 -19.28 -8.98 2.18
C THR A 137 -18.22 -7.93 1.89
N THR A 138 -18.41 -6.74 2.43
CA THR A 138 -17.39 -5.68 2.41
C THR A 138 -16.33 -5.92 3.46
N ILE A 139 -15.11 -5.47 3.16
CA ILE A 139 -14.09 -5.22 4.16
C ILE A 139 -13.73 -3.73 4.13
N SER A 140 -13.50 -3.16 5.30
CA SER A 140 -12.73 -1.92 5.37
C SER A 140 -11.31 -2.24 4.89
N ILE A 141 -11.01 -1.94 3.62
CA ILE A 141 -9.63 -1.95 3.14
C ILE A 141 -9.01 -0.66 3.69
N PRO A 142 -8.08 -0.73 4.65
CA PRO A 142 -7.37 0.47 5.06
C PRO A 142 -6.64 1.06 3.85
N PRO A 143 -6.64 2.38 3.65
CA PRO A 143 -5.86 2.98 2.58
C PRO A 143 -4.39 2.55 2.74
N VAL A 144 -3.80 2.00 1.68
CA VAL A 144 -2.42 1.49 1.72
C VAL A 144 -1.53 2.60 2.26
N PRO A 145 -0.87 2.42 3.42
CA PRO A 145 -0.23 3.53 4.10
C PRO A 145 0.90 4.08 3.24
N LEU A 146 0.86 5.39 2.98
CA LEU A 146 1.95 6.06 2.29
C LEU A 146 3.23 5.90 3.11
N ALA A 147 4.30 5.44 2.46
CA ALA A 147 5.62 5.36 3.06
C ALA A 147 6.06 6.73 3.63
N ILE A 148 6.90 6.72 4.66
CA ILE A 148 7.39 7.93 5.30
C ILE A 148 8.37 8.65 4.36
N ASN A 149 8.20 9.96 4.18
CA ASN A 149 9.07 10.77 3.34
C ASN A 149 10.35 11.16 4.10
N LEU A 150 11.43 10.42 3.86
CA LEU A 150 12.75 10.70 4.43
C LEU A 150 13.44 11.97 3.90
N GLY A 151 12.91 12.62 2.84
CA GLY A 151 13.61 13.73 2.19
C GLY A 151 15.04 13.35 1.81
N ARG A 152 16.04 14.15 2.23
CA ARG A 152 17.47 13.88 1.99
C ARG A 152 18.01 12.73 2.82
N ALA A 153 17.38 12.35 3.95
CA ALA A 153 17.79 11.18 4.72
C ALA A 153 17.59 9.85 3.98
N ALA A 154 16.94 9.86 2.80
CA ALA A 154 16.73 8.68 1.97
C ALA A 154 18.05 8.02 1.49
N SER A 155 19.14 8.76 1.25
CA SER A 155 20.43 8.17 0.85
C SER A 155 21.31 7.71 2.03
N PHE A 156 20.92 8.03 3.26
CA PHE A 156 21.76 7.85 4.44
C PHE A 156 21.51 6.50 5.11
N GLY A 157 22.60 5.80 5.43
CA GLY A 157 22.57 4.60 6.27
C GLY A 157 22.42 4.96 7.74
N LEU A 158 23.09 6.04 8.18
CA LEU A 158 23.04 6.56 9.54
C LEU A 158 22.74 8.07 9.55
N ALA A 159 21.91 8.53 10.49
CA ALA A 159 21.80 9.96 10.81
C ALA A 159 21.60 10.14 12.32
N SER A 160 22.32 11.07 12.95
CA SER A 160 22.27 11.28 14.40
C SER A 160 22.42 12.73 14.82
N ARG A 161 21.75 13.11 15.92
CA ARG A 161 21.83 14.45 16.53
C ARG A 161 22.75 14.55 17.74
N ALA A 162 23.04 13.44 18.42
CA ALA A 162 24.00 13.35 19.52
C ALA A 162 25.23 12.46 19.19
N GLY A 163 25.51 12.29 17.89
CA GLY A 163 26.74 11.66 17.40
C GLY A 163 26.69 10.13 17.29
N LEU A 164 27.84 9.57 16.90
CA LEU A 164 28.04 8.16 16.58
C LEU A 164 29.20 7.58 17.40
N THR A 165 28.97 6.43 18.04
CA THR A 165 30.01 5.58 18.63
C THR A 165 29.99 4.22 17.94
N SER A 166 31.13 3.79 17.42
CA SER A 166 31.37 2.44 16.94
C SER A 166 32.40 1.74 17.84
N THR A 167 32.15 0.49 18.21
CA THR A 167 33.14 -0.37 18.88
C THR A 167 33.35 -1.66 18.11
N GLY A 168 34.61 -2.07 17.94
CA GLY A 168 34.98 -3.21 17.12
C GLY A 168 34.60 -3.06 15.64
N VAL A 169 34.53 -4.18 14.91
CA VAL A 169 34.37 -4.18 13.45
C VAL A 169 32.92 -3.95 13.05
N THR A 170 32.66 -2.83 12.38
CA THR A 170 31.33 -2.45 11.88
C THR A 170 31.41 -1.94 10.43
N VAL A 171 30.34 -2.14 9.67
CA VAL A 171 30.26 -1.77 8.24
C VAL A 171 28.99 -0.97 7.96
N VAL A 172 29.13 0.20 7.36
CA VAL A 172 28.03 1.05 6.91
C VAL A 172 28.09 1.16 5.39
N ASN A 173 27.11 0.56 4.71
CA ASN A 173 26.94 0.67 3.26
C ASN A 173 25.91 1.77 2.96
N GLY A 174 26.36 3.02 2.96
CA GLY A 174 25.57 4.23 2.80
C GLY A 174 26.20 5.45 3.49
N ASP A 175 25.63 6.63 3.30
CA ASP A 175 26.14 7.87 3.87
C ASP A 175 25.80 8.02 5.37
N VAL A 176 26.55 8.88 6.07
CA VAL A 176 26.42 9.16 7.52
C VAL A 176 26.26 10.67 7.76
N ALA A 177 25.27 11.10 8.53
CA ALA A 177 25.04 12.50 8.89
C ALA A 177 25.06 12.74 10.42
N LEU A 178 25.91 13.65 10.91
CA LEU A 178 26.06 13.94 12.34
C LEU A 178 25.87 15.45 12.63
N SER A 179 24.68 15.86 13.11
CA SER A 179 24.36 17.27 13.37
C SER A 179 23.22 17.46 14.38
N PRO A 180 23.32 18.38 15.37
CA PRO A 180 24.38 19.36 15.55
C PRO A 180 25.64 18.81 16.22
N LEU A 181 25.57 17.68 16.94
CA LEU A 181 26.76 17.13 17.61
C LEU A 181 27.57 16.25 16.65
N ALA A 182 28.65 16.81 16.12
CA ALA A 182 29.64 16.13 15.32
C ALA A 182 30.60 15.24 16.15
N THR A 183 30.10 14.42 17.08
CA THR A 183 30.93 13.39 17.71
C THR A 183 30.88 12.11 16.88
N CYS A 184 32.04 11.60 16.49
CA CYS A 184 32.20 10.33 15.78
C CYS A 184 33.40 9.60 16.36
N THR A 185 33.18 8.49 17.07
CA THR A 185 34.24 7.68 17.70
C THR A 185 34.27 6.25 17.15
N ASP A 186 35.48 5.74 16.91
CA ASP A 186 35.78 4.36 16.53
C ASP A 186 36.75 3.75 17.55
N ALA A 187 36.29 2.73 18.28
CA ALA A 187 37.08 2.04 19.29
C ALA A 187 37.79 0.79 18.71
N THR A 188 38.91 1.04 18.03
CA THR A 188 39.87 0.01 17.61
C THR A 188 40.72 -0.45 18.80
N GLY A 189 40.72 -1.75 19.12
CA GLY A 189 41.67 -2.33 20.08
C GLY A 189 43.12 -2.33 19.57
N GLY A 190 44.14 -2.63 20.39
CA GLY A 190 44.09 -3.30 21.70
C GLY A 190 44.32 -2.40 22.94
N PRO A 191 44.94 -2.92 24.02
CA PRO A 191 45.04 -2.23 25.31
C PRO A 191 45.71 -0.86 25.23
N GLY A 192 45.05 0.17 25.75
CA GLY A 192 45.54 1.56 25.77
C GLY A 192 45.09 2.45 24.60
N ALA A 193 44.41 1.90 23.58
CA ALA A 193 43.86 2.72 22.49
C ALA A 193 42.66 3.56 22.97
N SER A 194 42.80 4.89 22.96
CA SER A 194 41.87 5.86 23.56
C SER A 194 40.72 6.31 22.65
N SER A 195 40.32 5.48 21.68
CA SER A 195 39.41 5.79 20.55
C SER A 195 40.02 6.69 19.46
N ARG A 196 39.55 6.53 18.22
CA ARG A 196 39.88 7.38 17.06
C ARG A 196 38.65 8.21 16.68
N THR A 197 38.85 9.40 16.12
CA THR A 197 37.74 10.19 15.54
C THR A 197 37.48 9.79 14.09
N CYS A 198 36.20 9.72 13.71
CA CYS A 198 35.76 9.38 12.34
C CYS A 198 35.16 10.56 11.57
N LEU A 199 35.56 11.79 11.91
CA LEU A 199 35.14 13.04 11.23
C LEU A 199 36.00 13.32 9.99
N VAL A 200 35.96 12.40 9.02
CA VAL A 200 36.58 12.55 7.71
C VAL A 200 35.65 11.97 6.64
N LYS A 201 35.62 12.61 5.48
CA LYS A 201 34.59 12.35 4.46
C LYS A 201 34.52 10.89 3.99
N THR A 202 35.65 10.20 3.95
CA THR A 202 35.73 8.74 3.72
C THR A 202 36.48 8.12 4.87
N TYR A 203 35.87 7.14 5.57
CA TYR A 203 36.45 6.49 6.73
C TYR A 203 36.47 4.97 6.58
N ALA A 204 37.66 4.37 6.68
CA ALA A 204 37.85 2.92 6.74
C ALA A 204 38.89 2.59 7.80
N SER A 205 38.57 1.62 8.65
CA SER A 205 39.38 1.21 9.79
C SER A 205 39.55 -0.30 9.76
N GLY A 206 40.77 -0.78 9.51
CA GLY A 206 41.04 -2.22 9.31
C GLY A 206 40.75 -3.12 10.52
N THR A 207 40.45 -2.54 11.68
CA THR A 207 40.06 -3.22 12.93
C THR A 207 38.86 -2.56 13.62
N GLY A 208 38.12 -1.69 12.92
CA GLY A 208 37.05 -0.85 13.47
C GLY A 208 35.93 -0.59 12.47
N MET A 209 35.34 0.61 12.51
CA MET A 209 34.29 1.03 11.58
C MET A 209 34.81 1.24 10.14
N THR A 210 34.03 0.79 9.16
CA THR A 210 34.21 1.15 7.74
C THR A 210 32.91 1.71 7.16
N VAL A 211 32.99 2.86 6.50
CA VAL A 211 31.87 3.54 5.83
C VAL A 211 32.10 3.51 4.32
N ASN A 212 31.35 2.65 3.64
CA ASN A 212 31.27 2.56 2.19
C ASN A 212 30.28 3.61 1.66
N GLY A 213 30.64 4.88 1.86
CA GLY A 213 29.84 6.07 1.62
C GLY A 213 30.59 7.33 2.05
N SER A 214 29.89 8.45 2.19
CA SER A 214 30.43 9.69 2.75
C SER A 214 29.94 9.96 4.17
N ILE A 215 30.84 10.43 5.05
CA ILE A 215 30.48 11.02 6.34
C ILE A 215 30.37 12.54 6.18
N PHE A 216 29.27 13.11 6.66
CA PHE A 216 28.99 14.55 6.74
C PHE A 216 28.72 14.92 8.20
N TRP A 217 29.28 16.04 8.67
CA TRP A 217 29.16 16.44 10.07
C TRP A 217 28.99 17.96 10.23
N ALA A 218 28.42 18.40 11.35
CA ALA A 218 28.34 19.82 11.69
C ALA A 218 29.75 20.44 11.78
N GLY A 219 30.05 21.45 10.96
CA GLY A 219 31.39 22.00 10.82
C GLY A 219 32.31 21.23 9.84
N ASP A 220 31.77 20.44 8.91
CA ASP A 220 32.50 19.98 7.73
C ASP A 220 33.01 21.21 6.94
N PRO A 221 34.33 21.38 6.71
CA PRO A 221 34.87 22.54 5.98
C PRO A 221 34.46 22.59 4.50
N PHE A 222 33.93 21.50 3.92
CA PHE A 222 33.50 21.47 2.52
C PHE A 222 32.12 22.09 2.27
N ASP A 223 31.20 22.06 3.25
CA ASP A 223 29.84 22.60 3.11
C ASP A 223 29.32 23.33 4.38
N ASN A 224 30.20 23.63 5.33
CA ASN A 224 29.90 24.17 6.66
C ASN A 224 28.94 23.28 7.50
N GLY A 225 28.85 21.99 7.19
CA GLY A 225 27.91 21.04 7.79
C GLY A 225 26.46 21.16 7.30
N GLN A 226 26.19 21.88 6.21
CA GLN A 226 24.84 22.13 5.72
C GLN A 226 24.10 20.84 5.33
N THR A 227 24.79 19.86 4.73
CA THR A 227 24.21 18.56 4.35
C THR A 227 23.80 17.77 5.60
N ALA A 228 24.69 17.69 6.60
CA ALA A 228 24.41 16.99 7.86
C ALA A 228 23.21 17.63 8.58
N ASN A 229 23.19 18.96 8.69
CA ASN A 229 22.05 19.71 9.25
C ASN A 229 20.74 19.38 8.50
N ASN A 230 20.71 19.56 7.17
CA ASN A 230 19.53 19.29 6.34
C ASN A 230 19.00 17.86 6.53
N VAL A 231 19.88 16.85 6.53
CA VAL A 231 19.51 15.44 6.70
C VAL A 231 18.91 15.19 8.09
N THR A 232 19.49 15.77 9.15
CA THR A 232 18.95 15.62 10.51
C THR A 232 17.64 16.39 10.76
N ASN A 233 17.34 17.41 9.96
CA ASN A 233 16.06 18.10 9.97
C ASN A 233 14.99 17.31 9.17
N ASP A 234 15.35 16.79 7.99
CA ASP A 234 14.47 15.90 7.21
C ASP A 234 14.13 14.62 8.02
N LEU A 235 15.04 14.12 8.86
CA LEU A 235 14.76 13.07 9.87
C LEU A 235 13.69 13.49 10.90
N ASN A 236 13.77 14.69 11.47
CA ASN A 236 12.74 15.16 12.41
C ASN A 236 11.36 15.24 11.72
N VAL A 237 11.30 15.73 10.48
CA VAL A 237 10.08 15.75 9.66
C VAL A 237 9.55 14.32 9.43
N ALA A 238 10.40 13.39 9.01
CA ALA A 238 10.04 12.00 8.76
C ALA A 238 9.53 11.26 10.02
N TRP A 239 10.14 11.50 11.18
CA TRP A 239 9.67 10.93 12.45
C TRP A 239 8.36 11.56 12.91
N ASN A 240 8.18 12.88 12.76
CA ASN A 240 6.89 13.53 13.05
C ASN A 240 5.79 12.94 12.15
N GLU A 241 6.06 12.78 10.84
CA GLU A 241 5.15 12.15 9.88
C GLU A 241 4.82 10.71 10.27
N GLY A 242 5.83 9.90 10.64
CA GLY A 242 5.67 8.52 11.07
C GLY A 242 4.84 8.35 12.35
N SER A 243 5.17 9.13 13.39
CA SER A 243 4.47 9.10 14.67
C SER A 243 3.02 9.60 14.58
N THR A 244 2.70 10.43 13.57
CA THR A 244 1.34 10.95 13.33
C THR A 244 0.55 10.20 12.25
N LYS A 245 1.09 9.10 11.68
CA LYS A 245 0.29 8.22 10.81
C LYS A 245 -0.95 7.72 11.57
N VAL A 246 -2.10 7.75 10.89
CA VAL A 246 -3.36 7.17 11.39
C VAL A 246 -3.20 5.66 11.47
N ASP A 247 -3.60 5.08 12.61
CA ASP A 247 -3.51 3.64 12.83
C ASP A 247 -4.52 2.91 11.95
N THR A 248 -4.06 1.88 11.24
CA THR A 248 -4.90 1.13 10.28
C THR A 248 -5.06 -0.35 10.63
N GLN A 249 -4.45 -0.76 11.74
CA GLN A 249 -4.42 -2.13 12.26
C GLN A 249 -4.57 -2.08 13.78
N GLY A 250 -5.04 -3.18 14.38
CA GLY A 250 -5.11 -3.29 15.84
C GLY A 250 -3.72 -3.29 16.50
N ALA A 251 -3.66 -2.82 17.75
CA ALA A 251 -2.43 -2.87 18.56
C ALA A 251 -1.89 -4.30 18.67
N ILE A 252 -0.57 -4.45 18.61
CA ILE A 252 0.09 -5.76 18.52
C ILE A 252 -0.04 -6.50 19.86
N ALA A 253 -0.76 -7.63 19.85
CA ALA A 253 -1.08 -8.38 21.05
C ALA A 253 0.18 -8.82 21.82
N ALA A 254 0.19 -8.52 23.12
CA ALA A 254 1.30 -8.69 24.06
C ALA A 254 2.56 -7.82 23.82
N ASN A 255 2.47 -6.75 23.00
CA ASN A 255 3.59 -5.85 22.69
C ASN A 255 4.82 -6.56 22.10
N GLU A 256 4.62 -7.67 21.39
CA GLU A 256 5.69 -8.56 20.90
C GLU A 256 5.57 -8.73 19.37
N LEU A 257 6.67 -8.61 18.63
CA LEU A 257 6.72 -8.83 17.18
C LEU A 257 6.85 -10.31 16.80
N GLY A 258 7.54 -11.09 17.64
CA GLY A 258 7.91 -12.47 17.38
C GLY A 258 6.75 -13.46 17.33
N GLY A 259 6.84 -14.42 16.41
CA GLY A 259 5.83 -15.46 16.22
C GLY A 259 4.56 -14.98 15.50
N LYS A 260 4.55 -13.76 14.96
CA LYS A 260 3.41 -13.15 14.28
C LYS A 260 3.69 -12.91 12.79
N THR A 261 2.63 -12.94 12.00
CA THR A 261 2.63 -12.44 10.62
C THR A 261 1.81 -11.16 10.57
N PHE A 262 2.38 -10.13 9.94
CA PHE A 262 1.79 -8.81 9.74
C PHE A 262 1.54 -8.59 8.25
N ILE A 263 0.47 -7.87 7.93
CA ILE A 263 0.15 -7.41 6.56
C ILE A 263 0.45 -5.91 6.45
N ALA A 264 0.28 -5.33 5.25
CA ALA A 264 0.44 -3.90 5.06
C ALA A 264 -0.47 -3.09 6.02
N GLY A 265 0.07 -2.03 6.62
CA GLY A 265 -0.68 -1.23 7.59
C GLY A 265 0.18 -0.41 8.55
N VAL A 266 -0.52 0.37 9.37
CA VAL A 266 0.04 1.13 10.50
C VAL A 266 -0.40 0.44 11.79
N TYR A 267 0.57 -0.09 12.53
CA TYR A 267 0.44 -0.72 13.84
C TYR A 267 0.98 0.22 14.92
N HIS A 268 0.42 0.15 16.14
CA HIS A 268 0.73 1.09 17.21
C HIS A 268 0.62 0.46 18.60
N ASN A 269 1.67 0.64 19.42
CA ASN A 269 1.77 0.12 20.78
C ASN A 269 2.55 1.11 21.68
N ALA A 270 2.33 1.09 23.00
CA ALA A 270 3.10 1.95 23.92
C ALA A 270 4.59 1.55 24.05
N ASN A 271 4.85 0.24 24.04
CA ASN A 271 6.16 -0.40 23.99
C ASN A 271 6.10 -1.52 22.94
N LEU A 272 7.25 -1.91 22.37
CA LEU A 272 7.28 -3.02 21.41
C LEU A 272 8.58 -3.83 21.56
N GLY A 273 8.46 -5.16 21.56
CA GLY A 273 9.56 -6.10 21.74
C GLY A 273 9.78 -7.02 20.54
N LEU A 274 10.98 -7.59 20.47
CA LEU A 274 11.25 -8.84 19.76
C LEU A 274 11.99 -9.79 20.71
N ALA A 275 11.37 -10.91 21.07
CA ALA A 275 11.96 -11.87 21.98
C ALA A 275 13.09 -12.69 21.31
N ALA A 276 14.14 -13.00 22.07
CA ALA A 276 15.34 -13.68 21.59
C ALA A 276 15.00 -14.99 20.86
N GLY A 277 15.50 -15.14 19.63
CA GLY A 277 15.28 -16.30 18.77
C GLY A 277 13.95 -16.32 18.01
N LEU A 278 13.03 -15.39 18.29
CA LEU A 278 11.77 -15.29 17.53
C LEU A 278 11.96 -14.57 16.19
N SER A 279 10.98 -14.74 15.31
CA SER A 279 10.91 -14.08 14.01
C SER A 279 9.54 -13.44 13.82
N ALA A 280 9.51 -12.22 13.30
CA ALA A 280 8.32 -11.54 12.81
C ALA A 280 8.28 -11.65 11.29
N THR A 281 7.10 -11.93 10.71
CA THR A 281 6.94 -12.07 9.26
C THR A 281 6.13 -10.91 8.71
N LEU A 282 6.66 -10.22 7.70
CA LEU A 282 5.98 -9.14 6.99
C LEU A 282 5.54 -9.65 5.61
N ASP A 283 4.23 -9.87 5.47
CA ASP A 283 3.61 -10.43 4.26
C ASP A 283 3.00 -9.30 3.42
N ALA A 284 3.57 -9.09 2.23
CA ALA A 284 3.07 -8.09 1.29
C ALA A 284 1.92 -8.58 0.41
N GLN A 285 1.52 -9.85 0.51
CA GLN A 285 0.40 -10.45 -0.23
C GLN A 285 0.51 -10.25 -1.75
N ASN A 286 1.74 -10.31 -2.29
CA ASN A 286 2.13 -10.06 -3.68
C ASN A 286 2.11 -8.58 -4.13
N ASN A 287 1.80 -7.63 -3.24
CA ASN A 287 1.93 -6.20 -3.51
C ASN A 287 3.35 -5.70 -3.21
N ALA A 288 4.20 -5.57 -4.23
CA ALA A 288 5.56 -5.05 -4.09
C ALA A 288 5.63 -3.63 -3.47
N ASN A 289 4.53 -2.87 -3.48
CA ASN A 289 4.40 -1.53 -2.88
C ASN A 289 3.74 -1.56 -1.49
N ALA A 290 3.59 -2.74 -0.87
CA ALA A 290 3.14 -2.86 0.52
C ALA A 290 4.07 -2.09 1.47
N VAL A 291 3.46 -1.39 2.44
CA VAL A 291 4.13 -0.56 3.45
C VAL A 291 3.70 -1.02 4.83
N PHE A 292 4.66 -1.08 5.75
CA PHE A 292 4.48 -1.54 7.13
C PHE A 292 5.04 -0.46 8.05
N ILE A 293 4.22 0.09 8.94
CA ILE A 293 4.64 1.13 9.89
C ILE A 293 4.32 0.64 11.31
N PHE A 294 5.36 0.57 12.14
CA PHE A 294 5.29 0.17 13.54
C PHE A 294 5.61 1.38 14.41
N LYS A 295 4.56 2.03 14.94
CA LYS A 295 4.66 3.15 15.88
C LYS A 295 4.82 2.62 17.31
N VAL A 296 5.71 3.23 18.08
CA VAL A 296 5.97 2.89 19.48
C VAL A 296 6.08 4.16 20.32
N ASP A 297 5.24 4.35 21.35
CA ASP A 297 5.28 5.61 22.16
C ASP A 297 6.60 5.80 22.92
N SER A 298 7.15 4.71 23.47
CA SER A 298 8.42 4.72 24.21
C SER A 298 9.50 3.96 23.44
N ASP A 299 9.86 2.75 23.88
CA ASP A 299 11.09 2.08 23.47
C ASP A 299 10.80 0.80 22.67
N LEU A 300 11.62 0.55 21.64
CA LEU A 300 11.58 -0.67 20.82
C LEU A 300 12.80 -1.54 21.14
N ILE A 301 12.57 -2.74 21.67
CA ILE A 301 13.63 -3.58 22.23
C ILE A 301 13.60 -4.98 21.61
N ASP A 302 14.49 -5.24 20.66
CA ASP A 302 14.90 -6.60 20.31
C ASP A 302 15.92 -7.12 21.34
N SER A 303 15.64 -8.31 21.84
CA SER A 303 16.43 -9.03 22.85
C SER A 303 17.31 -10.15 22.28
N GLY A 304 17.41 -10.22 20.94
CA GLY A 304 18.27 -11.15 20.22
C GLY A 304 19.69 -11.27 20.76
N THR A 305 20.25 -12.47 20.63
CA THR A 305 21.63 -12.82 20.99
C THR A 305 22.29 -13.58 19.83
N LEU A 306 23.64 -13.65 19.83
CA LEU A 306 24.40 -14.39 18.79
C LEU A 306 23.92 -15.84 18.58
N LEU A 307 23.37 -16.47 19.62
CA LEU A 307 22.80 -17.83 19.62
C LEU A 307 21.29 -17.82 19.30
N LEU A 308 20.51 -16.96 19.96
CA LEU A 308 19.06 -16.82 19.80
C LEU A 308 18.74 -15.48 19.13
N ARG A 309 18.89 -15.45 17.80
CA ARG A 309 18.85 -14.24 16.97
C ARG A 309 17.42 -13.82 16.65
N GLY A 310 17.10 -12.53 16.83
CA GLY A 310 15.85 -11.96 16.32
C GLY A 310 15.84 -11.91 14.79
N LYS A 311 14.65 -11.93 14.16
CA LYS A 311 14.51 -11.70 12.71
C LYS A 311 13.27 -10.90 12.37
N ILE A 312 13.40 -9.95 11.44
CA ILE A 312 12.30 -9.43 10.64
C ILE A 312 12.40 -10.07 9.26
N LEU A 313 11.44 -10.94 8.92
CA LEU A 313 11.38 -11.67 7.66
C LEU A 313 10.45 -10.94 6.68
N LEU A 314 10.83 -10.92 5.41
CA LEU A 314 10.04 -10.34 4.32
C LEU A 314 9.56 -11.46 3.40
N VAL A 315 8.25 -11.53 3.11
CA VAL A 315 7.68 -12.55 2.21
C VAL A 315 6.73 -11.93 1.17
N ASN A 316 6.42 -12.68 0.13
CA ASN A 316 5.43 -12.35 -0.92
C ASN A 316 5.59 -10.94 -1.51
N GLY A 317 6.83 -10.49 -1.73
CA GLY A 317 7.14 -9.19 -2.32
C GLY A 317 7.37 -8.03 -1.33
N ALA A 318 7.41 -8.27 -0.02
CA ALA A 318 7.73 -7.24 0.97
C ALA A 318 9.18 -6.74 0.79
N GLN A 319 9.42 -5.43 0.96
CA GLN A 319 10.71 -4.78 0.69
C GLN A 319 11.13 -3.88 1.86
N ALA A 320 12.38 -4.02 2.33
CA ALA A 320 12.88 -3.33 3.53
C ALA A 320 12.76 -1.79 3.45
N ARG A 321 12.89 -1.20 2.25
CA ARG A 321 12.70 0.26 2.07
C ARG A 321 11.28 0.75 2.42
N ASN A 322 10.27 -0.14 2.42
CA ASN A 322 8.88 0.18 2.75
C ASN A 322 8.49 -0.20 4.20
N VAL A 323 9.43 -0.71 5.01
CA VAL A 323 9.20 -1.10 6.41
C VAL A 323 9.75 -0.02 7.33
N TRP A 324 8.98 0.39 8.32
CA TRP A 324 9.27 1.53 9.19
C TRP A 324 9.02 1.18 10.65
N PHE A 325 10.03 1.39 11.48
CA PHE A 325 9.95 1.28 12.93
C PHE A 325 10.18 2.67 13.53
N VAL A 326 9.13 3.29 14.04
CA VAL A 326 9.11 4.66 14.53
C VAL A 326 8.91 4.64 16.03
N ALA A 327 9.99 4.80 16.79
CA ALA A 327 9.96 4.77 18.25
C ALA A 327 10.05 6.19 18.82
N GLY A 328 9.24 6.48 19.84
CA GLY A 328 9.20 7.79 20.48
C GLY A 328 10.45 8.10 21.30
N ARG A 329 11.12 7.06 21.78
CA ARG A 329 12.35 7.16 22.56
C ARG A 329 13.47 6.30 21.96
N ASP A 330 13.96 5.30 22.70
CA ASP A 330 15.20 4.60 22.41
C ASP A 330 14.94 3.26 21.68
N VAL A 331 15.81 2.89 20.74
CA VAL A 331 15.71 1.63 19.99
C VAL A 331 16.93 0.78 20.28
N THR A 332 16.72 -0.48 20.66
CA THR A 332 17.79 -1.48 20.82
C THR A 332 17.53 -2.65 19.89
N ILE A 333 18.51 -2.93 19.01
CA ILE A 333 18.58 -4.17 18.26
C ILE A 333 19.54 -5.12 18.98
N GLY A 334 19.08 -6.36 19.19
CA GLY A 334 19.81 -7.46 19.81
C GLY A 334 21.05 -7.87 19.01
N SER A 335 21.88 -8.75 19.57
CA SER A 335 23.07 -9.28 18.90
C SER A 335 22.70 -10.38 17.90
N GLY A 336 23.40 -10.46 16.77
CA GLY A 336 23.19 -11.47 15.72
C GLY A 336 21.89 -11.35 14.92
N THR A 337 21.04 -10.35 15.21
CA THR A 337 19.70 -10.16 14.63
C THR A 337 19.74 -9.79 13.15
N SER A 338 18.78 -10.32 12.39
CA SER A 338 18.55 -9.95 10.98
C SER A 338 17.36 -8.99 10.88
N TRP A 339 17.63 -7.70 10.73
CA TRP A 339 16.63 -6.63 10.70
C TRP A 339 16.40 -6.14 9.27
N ASN A 340 15.16 -6.18 8.82
CA ASN A 340 14.73 -5.68 7.52
C ASN A 340 13.74 -4.52 7.73
N GLY A 341 14.22 -3.29 7.63
CA GLY A 341 13.39 -2.09 7.79
C GLY A 341 14.16 -0.86 8.30
N ASN A 342 13.58 0.31 8.07
CA ASN A 342 14.10 1.59 8.54
C ASN A 342 13.78 1.80 10.03
N ILE A 343 14.76 2.28 10.80
CA ILE A 343 14.62 2.64 12.22
C ILE A 343 14.67 4.16 12.33
N LEU A 344 13.62 4.76 12.89
CA LEU A 344 13.52 6.18 13.25
C LEU A 344 13.32 6.28 14.76
N ALA A 345 14.39 6.52 15.50
CA ALA A 345 14.39 6.68 16.96
C ALA A 345 14.26 8.17 17.34
N GLY A 346 13.28 8.49 18.19
CA GLY A 346 13.13 9.83 18.77
C GLY A 346 14.34 10.23 19.62
N ARG A 347 14.96 9.25 20.30
CA ARG A 347 16.23 9.36 21.02
C ARG A 347 17.27 8.40 20.41
N THR A 348 17.93 7.56 21.21
CA THR A 348 19.15 6.83 20.82
C THR A 348 18.82 5.51 20.12
N ALA A 349 19.63 5.13 19.12
CA ALA A 349 19.58 3.81 18.50
C ALA A 349 20.84 3.01 18.82
N THR A 350 20.69 1.78 19.33
CA THR A 350 21.80 0.85 19.62
C THR A 350 21.66 -0.41 18.78
N ILE A 351 22.67 -0.71 17.96
CA ILE A 351 22.75 -1.95 17.17
C ILE A 351 23.89 -2.81 17.74
N LYS A 352 23.57 -4.00 18.24
CA LYS A 352 24.56 -4.88 18.88
C LYS A 352 25.31 -5.79 17.89
N ASP A 353 26.26 -6.55 18.43
CA ASP A 353 27.28 -7.30 17.70
C ASP A 353 26.74 -8.40 16.78
N GLY A 354 27.31 -8.51 15.58
CA GLY A 354 26.93 -9.50 14.56
C GLY A 354 25.56 -9.28 13.91
N SER A 355 24.90 -8.16 14.18
CA SER A 355 23.57 -7.86 13.63
C SER A 355 23.64 -7.20 12.25
N THR A 356 22.67 -7.52 11.40
CA THR A 356 22.57 -7.00 10.03
C THR A 356 21.28 -6.22 9.88
N VAL A 357 21.40 -4.92 9.60
CA VAL A 357 20.28 -4.01 9.29
C VAL A 357 20.27 -3.74 7.78
N ASN A 358 19.35 -4.39 7.07
CA ASN A 358 18.94 -4.00 5.73
C ASN A 358 17.88 -2.91 5.88
N GLY A 359 18.29 -1.64 5.82
CA GLY A 359 17.53 -0.53 6.35
C GLY A 359 18.37 0.72 6.58
N ARG A 360 17.89 1.57 7.50
CA ARG A 360 18.54 2.82 7.91
C ARG A 360 18.43 2.93 9.43
N VAL A 361 19.41 3.54 10.08
CA VAL A 361 19.40 3.78 11.54
C VAL A 361 19.48 5.28 11.78
N LEU A 362 18.33 5.89 12.05
CA LEU A 362 18.20 7.34 12.14
C LEU A 362 17.73 7.70 13.57
N ALA A 363 18.50 8.53 14.27
CA ALA A 363 18.39 8.73 15.72
C ALA A 363 18.42 10.21 16.14
N GLY A 364 17.84 10.49 17.31
CA GLY A 364 17.63 11.85 17.81
C GLY A 364 16.48 12.58 17.11
N ALA A 365 15.56 11.87 16.47
CA ALA A 365 14.53 12.50 15.67
C ALA A 365 13.60 13.43 16.48
N ALA A 366 13.48 13.22 17.79
CA ALA A 366 12.73 14.05 18.74
C ALA A 366 13.61 14.79 19.77
N GLY A 367 14.95 14.64 19.72
CA GLY A 367 15.85 15.25 20.71
C GLY A 367 17.32 14.89 20.55
N ALA A 368 18.11 15.02 21.63
CA ALA A 368 19.51 14.60 21.63
C ALA A 368 19.63 13.06 21.76
N GLY A 369 19.60 12.38 20.62
CA GLY A 369 19.75 10.92 20.50
C GLY A 369 20.98 10.54 19.67
N ALA A 370 21.75 9.57 20.17
CA ALA A 370 23.00 9.09 19.57
C ALA A 370 22.79 7.80 18.76
N ILE A 371 23.81 7.37 18.03
CA ILE A 371 23.89 6.00 17.50
C ILE A 371 25.06 5.27 18.17
N THR A 372 24.79 4.08 18.69
CA THR A 372 25.81 3.14 19.16
C THR A 372 25.79 1.90 18.28
N LEU A 373 26.89 1.64 17.58
CA LEU A 373 27.14 0.36 16.91
C LEU A 373 28.17 -0.40 17.73
N THR A 374 27.85 -1.62 18.17
CA THR A 374 28.88 -2.54 18.66
C THR A 374 29.02 -3.68 17.67
N GLY A 375 30.25 -4.05 17.34
CA GLY A 375 30.61 -5.20 16.53
C GLY A 375 31.81 -5.92 17.13
N ALA A 376 32.12 -7.10 16.61
CA ALA A 376 33.31 -7.85 16.99
C ALA A 376 34.02 -8.40 15.75
N ALA A 377 35.16 -9.04 15.95
CA ALA A 377 35.86 -9.74 14.87
C ALA A 377 34.95 -10.80 14.20
N THR A 378 35.28 -11.16 12.96
CA THR A 378 34.52 -12.15 12.18
C THR A 378 34.29 -13.45 12.97
N PRO A 379 33.05 -13.98 13.02
CA PRO A 379 31.92 -13.65 12.14
C PRO A 379 30.98 -12.53 12.65
N SER A 380 31.19 -11.96 13.84
CA SER A 380 30.23 -11.04 14.49
C SER A 380 30.37 -9.56 14.07
N VAL A 381 30.50 -9.33 12.76
CA VAL A 381 30.55 -7.98 12.16
C VAL A 381 29.15 -7.38 12.12
N THR A 382 28.99 -6.17 12.64
CA THR A 382 27.71 -5.45 12.62
C THR A 382 27.59 -4.61 11.35
N THR A 383 26.52 -4.81 10.58
CA THR A 383 26.38 -4.24 9.23
C THR A 383 25.09 -3.45 9.10
N VAL A 384 25.17 -2.20 8.64
CA VAL A 384 24.02 -1.39 8.21
C VAL A 384 24.12 -1.17 6.71
N THR A 385 23.05 -1.41 5.95
CA THR A 385 23.03 -1.27 4.49
C THR A 385 21.75 -0.61 4.02
N VAL A 386 21.88 0.52 3.31
CA VAL A 386 20.75 1.26 2.75
C VAL A 386 20.00 0.38 1.75
N PRO A 387 18.68 0.17 1.90
CA PRO A 387 17.90 -0.66 1.00
C PRO A 387 17.67 0.09 -0.32
N ARG A 388 17.87 -0.64 -1.42
CA ARG A 388 17.59 -0.21 -2.80
C ARG A 388 16.09 -0.19 -3.09
#